data_AF-A0AB34HGD5-F1
#
_entry.id   AF-A0AB34HGD5-F1
#
_cell.length_a   1.000
_cell.length_b   1.000
_cell.length_c   1.000
_cell.angle_alpha   90.00
_cell.angle_beta   90.00
_cell.angle_gamma   90.00
#
_symmetry.space_group_name_H-M   'P 1'
#
loop_
_entity.id
_entity.type
_entity.pdbx_description
1 polymer ?
#
loop_
_entity_poly.entity_id
_entity_poly.type
_entity_poly.pdbx_seq_one_letter_code
_entity_poly.pdbx_strand_id
1 'polypeptide(L)'
;MKMARSLDSPLLHLLVCIILVQLLTSCSAQFAVIGPPGPILAMVGEDAELPCHLSPKMSAENMELNVRASDSGNYLCYFQDGNFYEKALVELKVAALGSDLHIEMKGHEDGGIHLGCTSTGWYPQPQIQWRDAKGQNMPAVAAPPATDGAGLYAVTSSLMVKSSSGEGVSCIIRNPLLNQEKTAQISIADPFFRRAQPWIAAFAGTLPVCLLLLAGAGYFLWLQRKEKEALFMQKERAEEEKETARAEKEQEQRIKETLEYELKWRKIQYMARGEKSQAYPEWKKALFQAADVILDPNTANPILLVSDDQRSLQRAGERQNLPDNPERFDWHYCVLGCKSFTSGRHYWEVEVGDRKEWHVGVCRENVERKCWIKMTPENGFWTMGLSDGNDYRALTDPRTKLTIANPPQKVGIFLDYETEPDLSLETPVALGSADENGEPQAEVKSLLLPARPEAEGLFPNSNKSQP
;
A
#
# COMPACT_ATOMS: atom_id res chain seq x y z
N MET A 1 -66.33 -34.89 -150.28
CA MET A 1 -64.90 -34.53 -150.42
C MET A 1 -64.75 -33.07 -150.02
N LYS A 2 -64.13 -32.80 -148.85
CA LYS A 2 -63.64 -31.48 -148.38
C LYS A 2 -64.74 -30.42 -148.17
N MET A 3 -64.72 -29.51 -147.21
CA MET A 3 -63.71 -29.10 -146.23
C MET A 3 -64.49 -28.36 -145.13
N ALA A 4 -64.11 -28.61 -143.87
CA ALA A 4 -64.47 -27.78 -142.74
C ALA A 4 -64.07 -26.32 -143.01
N ARG A 5 -64.92 -25.37 -142.62
CA ARG A 5 -64.52 -23.97 -142.45
C ARG A 5 -65.03 -23.51 -141.10
N SER A 6 -64.07 -23.28 -140.21
CA SER A 6 -64.23 -22.58 -138.95
C SER A 6 -64.78 -21.18 -139.21
N LEU A 7 -65.73 -20.74 -138.39
CA LEU A 7 -66.03 -19.32 -138.26
C LEU A 7 -64.97 -18.69 -137.35
N ASP A 8 -64.03 -17.96 -137.94
CA ASP A 8 -63.13 -17.05 -137.23
C ASP A 8 -63.95 -15.87 -136.67
N SER A 9 -64.14 -15.83 -135.35
CA SER A 9 -64.85 -14.76 -134.65
C SER A 9 -63.86 -13.68 -134.19
N PRO A 10 -63.98 -12.41 -134.64
CA PRO A 10 -63.11 -11.30 -134.21
C PRO A 10 -63.24 -10.98 -132.71
N LEU A 11 -64.33 -11.43 -132.08
CA LEU A 11 -64.56 -11.35 -130.63
C LEU A 11 -63.61 -12.27 -129.85
N LEU A 12 -63.25 -13.42 -130.42
CA LEU A 12 -62.28 -14.34 -129.80
C LEU A 12 -60.88 -13.72 -129.81
N HIS A 13 -60.48 -13.07 -130.91
CA HIS A 13 -59.21 -12.36 -130.99
C HIS A 13 -59.16 -11.15 -130.03
N LEU A 14 -60.25 -10.39 -129.89
CA LEU A 14 -60.31 -9.29 -128.93
C LEU A 14 -60.24 -9.78 -127.48
N LEU A 15 -60.95 -10.87 -127.15
CA LEU A 15 -60.85 -11.51 -125.82
C LEU A 15 -59.45 -12.05 -125.56
N VAL A 16 -58.82 -12.69 -126.55
CA VAL A 16 -57.45 -13.19 -126.44
C VAL A 16 -56.48 -12.02 -126.28
N CYS A 17 -56.67 -10.90 -126.97
CA CYS A 17 -55.86 -9.68 -126.79
C CYS A 17 -56.07 -9.05 -125.41
N ILE A 18 -57.29 -8.98 -124.89
CA ILE A 18 -57.56 -8.44 -123.54
C ILE A 18 -56.96 -9.37 -122.48
N ILE A 19 -57.10 -10.69 -122.64
CA ILE A 19 -56.48 -11.68 -121.74
C ILE A 19 -54.95 -11.61 -121.84
N LEU A 20 -54.36 -11.42 -123.02
CA LEU A 20 -52.93 -11.19 -123.21
C LEU A 20 -52.48 -9.87 -122.59
N VAL A 21 -53.24 -8.78 -122.71
CA VAL A 21 -52.92 -7.49 -122.06
C VAL A 21 -53.05 -7.60 -120.54
N GLN A 22 -54.02 -8.34 -120.02
CA GLN A 22 -54.13 -8.63 -118.58
C GLN A 22 -53.10 -9.65 -118.07
N LEU A 23 -52.55 -10.50 -118.93
CA LEU A 23 -51.39 -11.36 -118.61
C LEU A 23 -50.05 -10.63 -118.78
N LEU A 24 -50.00 -9.58 -119.60
CA LEU A 24 -48.85 -8.69 -119.82
C LEU A 24 -48.81 -7.52 -118.83
N THR A 25 -49.89 -7.24 -118.09
CA THR A 25 -49.80 -6.45 -116.86
C THR A 25 -49.08 -7.30 -115.83
N SER A 26 -47.74 -7.22 -115.85
CA SER A 26 -46.88 -7.75 -114.80
C SER A 26 -47.47 -7.35 -113.45
N CYS A 27 -47.84 -8.35 -112.65
CA CYS A 27 -48.15 -8.19 -111.24
C CYS A 27 -46.95 -7.49 -110.60
N SER A 28 -47.08 -6.20 -110.26
CA SER A 28 -46.13 -5.56 -109.36
C SER A 28 -46.32 -6.24 -108.01
N ALA A 29 -45.33 -7.06 -107.62
CA ALA A 29 -45.26 -7.55 -106.25
C ALA A 29 -45.23 -6.32 -105.33
N GLN A 30 -46.29 -6.13 -104.53
CA GLN A 30 -46.34 -5.08 -103.53
C GLN A 30 -45.48 -5.53 -102.35
N PHE A 31 -44.29 -4.96 -102.23
CA PHE A 31 -43.45 -5.15 -101.05
C PHE A 31 -43.82 -4.12 -99.99
N ALA A 32 -43.72 -4.49 -98.70
CA ALA A 32 -43.84 -3.57 -97.58
C ALA A 32 -42.69 -3.79 -96.60
N VAL A 33 -42.10 -2.71 -96.08
CA VAL A 33 -41.11 -2.77 -94.99
C VAL A 33 -41.86 -2.76 -93.68
N ILE A 34 -41.66 -3.78 -92.85
CA ILE A 34 -42.32 -3.93 -91.55
C ILE A 34 -41.25 -3.89 -90.46
N GLY A 35 -41.34 -2.87 -89.60
CA GLY A 35 -40.55 -2.76 -88.38
C GLY A 35 -41.13 -3.59 -87.22
N PRO A 36 -40.43 -3.65 -86.08
CA PRO A 36 -40.93 -4.33 -84.89
C PRO A 36 -42.24 -3.70 -84.38
N PRO A 37 -43.13 -4.47 -83.73
CA PRO A 37 -44.42 -3.97 -83.26
C PRO A 37 -44.33 -3.00 -82.07
N GLY A 38 -43.14 -2.78 -81.50
CA GLY A 38 -42.89 -1.90 -80.36
C GLY A 38 -41.43 -1.47 -80.27
N PRO A 39 -41.10 -0.59 -79.30
CA PRO A 39 -39.75 -0.07 -79.13
C PRO A 39 -38.79 -1.17 -78.70
N ILE A 40 -37.56 -1.11 -79.20
CA ILE A 40 -36.47 -2.01 -78.81
C ILE A 40 -35.75 -1.39 -77.62
N LEU A 41 -35.56 -2.16 -76.55
CA LEU A 41 -34.80 -1.75 -75.38
C LEU A 41 -33.38 -2.31 -75.49
N ALA A 42 -32.38 -1.44 -75.40
CA ALA A 42 -30.97 -1.83 -75.45
C ALA A 42 -30.16 -1.20 -74.32
N MET A 43 -29.13 -1.93 -73.87
CA MET A 43 -28.22 -1.47 -72.83
C MET A 43 -27.00 -0.77 -73.44
N VAL A 44 -26.54 0.31 -72.81
CA VAL A 44 -25.31 1.00 -73.24
C VAL A 44 -24.12 0.05 -73.16
N GLY A 45 -23.35 -0.04 -74.25
CA GLY A 45 -22.17 -0.90 -74.38
C GLY A 45 -22.46 -2.34 -74.78
N GLU A 46 -23.73 -2.73 -74.94
CA GLU A 46 -24.13 -4.00 -75.56
C GLU A 46 -24.44 -3.80 -77.05
N ASP A 47 -24.39 -4.89 -77.81
CA ASP A 47 -24.79 -4.90 -79.22
C ASP A 47 -26.31 -5.01 -79.32
N ALA A 48 -26.94 -4.15 -80.11
CA ALA A 48 -28.36 -4.20 -80.40
C ALA A 48 -28.63 -4.46 -81.88
N GLU A 49 -29.49 -5.43 -82.15
CA GLU A 49 -30.00 -5.71 -83.49
C GLU A 49 -31.34 -4.99 -83.70
N LEU A 50 -31.46 -4.25 -84.80
CA LEU A 50 -32.69 -3.58 -85.22
C LEU A 50 -33.36 -4.35 -86.37
N PRO A 51 -34.26 -5.32 -86.10
CA PRO A 51 -34.83 -6.17 -87.13
C PRO A 51 -35.87 -5.43 -87.98
N CYS A 52 -35.70 -5.51 -89.30
CA CYS A 52 -36.66 -5.04 -90.30
C CYS A 52 -36.83 -6.11 -91.38
N HIS A 53 -38.07 -6.38 -91.81
CA HIS A 53 -38.34 -7.41 -92.82
C HIS A 53 -39.23 -6.90 -93.94
N LEU A 54 -39.03 -7.44 -95.15
CA LEU A 54 -39.90 -7.20 -96.29
C LEU A 54 -41.01 -8.26 -96.32
N SER A 55 -42.22 -7.85 -96.67
CA SER A 55 -43.35 -8.75 -96.96
C SER A 55 -43.74 -8.63 -98.43
N PRO A 56 -43.79 -9.72 -99.23
CA PRO A 56 -43.54 -11.13 -98.86
C PRO A 56 -42.09 -11.41 -98.45
N LYS A 57 -41.88 -12.39 -97.55
CA LYS A 57 -40.66 -12.59 -96.75
C LYS A 57 -39.37 -12.66 -97.59
N MET A 58 -38.60 -11.57 -97.55
CA MET A 58 -37.18 -11.49 -97.90
C MET A 58 -36.52 -10.73 -96.73
N SER A 59 -35.55 -11.32 -96.03
CA SER A 59 -34.90 -10.63 -94.90
C SER A 59 -33.93 -9.58 -95.44
N ALA A 60 -34.01 -8.34 -94.94
CA ALA A 60 -32.93 -7.39 -95.09
C ALA A 60 -31.79 -7.75 -94.11
N GLU A 61 -30.56 -7.36 -94.42
CA GLU A 61 -29.40 -7.56 -93.55
C GLU A 61 -29.58 -6.76 -92.24
N ASN A 62 -29.29 -7.38 -91.10
CA ASN A 62 -29.42 -6.72 -89.80
C ASN A 62 -28.36 -5.62 -89.67
N MET A 63 -28.75 -4.46 -89.11
CA MET A 63 -27.79 -3.46 -88.68
C MET A 63 -27.44 -3.74 -87.21
N GLU A 64 -26.17 -4.03 -86.96
CA GLU A 64 -25.61 -4.13 -85.61
C GLU A 64 -25.06 -2.76 -85.20
N LEU A 65 -25.48 -2.28 -84.02
CA LEU A 65 -24.98 -1.06 -83.42
C LEU A 65 -24.42 -1.38 -82.04
N ASN A 66 -23.21 -0.89 -81.75
CA ASN A 66 -22.69 -0.82 -80.38
C ASN A 66 -23.31 0.41 -79.68
N VAL A 67 -24.20 0.16 -78.72
CA VAL A 67 -25.16 1.14 -78.24
C VAL A 67 -24.54 2.19 -77.34
N ARG A 68 -24.77 3.47 -77.66
CA ARG A 68 -24.45 4.65 -76.85
C ARG A 68 -25.71 5.36 -76.38
N ALA A 69 -25.61 6.17 -75.33
CA ALA A 69 -26.74 6.96 -74.83
C ALA A 69 -27.34 7.92 -75.88
N SER A 70 -26.51 8.43 -76.80
CA SER A 70 -26.93 9.28 -77.93
C SER A 70 -27.79 8.57 -78.96
N ASP A 71 -27.79 7.23 -78.95
CA ASP A 71 -28.47 6.41 -79.96
C ASP A 71 -29.95 6.22 -79.63
N SER A 72 -30.45 6.76 -78.52
CA SER A 72 -31.89 6.72 -78.26
C SER A 72 -32.63 7.63 -79.23
N GLY A 73 -33.59 7.08 -79.97
CA GLY A 73 -34.34 7.83 -80.96
C GLY A 73 -35.08 6.96 -81.96
N ASN A 74 -35.58 7.61 -83.00
CA ASN A 74 -36.28 6.96 -84.09
C ASN A 74 -35.34 6.72 -85.26
N TYR A 75 -35.18 5.46 -85.63
CA TYR A 75 -34.43 5.00 -86.78
C TYR A 75 -35.36 4.73 -87.96
N LEU A 76 -34.85 4.94 -89.17
CA LEU A 76 -35.58 4.68 -90.39
C LEU A 76 -34.98 3.48 -91.11
N CYS A 77 -35.70 2.37 -91.10
CA CYS A 77 -35.45 1.29 -92.06
C CYS A 77 -36.08 1.71 -93.38
N TYR A 78 -35.30 1.73 -94.46
CA TYR A 78 -35.83 1.92 -95.80
C TYR A 78 -35.28 0.86 -96.74
N PHE A 79 -36.06 0.52 -97.75
CA PHE A 79 -35.65 -0.36 -98.83
C PHE A 79 -35.86 0.35 -100.16
N GLN A 80 -34.87 0.27 -101.05
CA GLN A 80 -34.91 0.89 -102.36
C GLN A 80 -34.41 -0.08 -103.43
N ASP A 81 -35.24 -0.35 -104.43
CA ASP A 81 -34.89 -1.14 -105.63
C ASP A 81 -35.48 -0.47 -106.88
N GLY A 82 -34.62 0.06 -107.74
CA GLY A 82 -35.03 0.89 -108.89
C GLY A 82 -35.89 2.09 -108.45
N ASN A 83 -37.17 2.08 -108.86
CA ASN A 83 -38.16 3.12 -108.52
C ASN A 83 -38.99 2.79 -107.27
N PHE A 84 -38.81 1.61 -106.69
CA PHE A 84 -39.53 1.20 -105.48
C PHE A 84 -38.81 1.76 -104.26
N TYR A 85 -39.56 2.44 -103.38
CA TYR A 85 -39.06 3.00 -102.12
C TYR A 85 -40.13 2.83 -101.06
N GLU A 86 -39.81 2.14 -99.97
CA GLU A 86 -40.70 2.01 -98.81
C GLU A 86 -39.89 2.09 -97.51
N LYS A 87 -40.54 2.54 -96.43
CA LYS A 87 -39.87 2.82 -95.16
C LYS A 87 -40.69 2.44 -93.93
N ALA A 88 -40.00 2.03 -92.87
CA ALA A 88 -40.56 1.76 -91.54
C ALA A 88 -39.76 2.50 -90.47
N LEU A 89 -40.46 2.99 -89.46
CA LEU A 89 -39.84 3.62 -88.29
C LEU A 89 -39.61 2.57 -87.20
N VAL A 90 -38.42 2.62 -86.59
CA VAL A 90 -38.01 1.77 -85.46
C VAL A 90 -37.62 2.69 -84.31
N GLU A 91 -38.30 2.57 -83.18
CA GLU A 91 -37.94 3.33 -81.97
C GLU A 91 -36.94 2.53 -81.12
N LEU A 92 -35.76 3.10 -80.86
CA LEU A 92 -34.74 2.54 -79.98
C LEU A 92 -34.73 3.30 -78.65
N LYS A 93 -35.02 2.58 -77.56
CA LYS A 93 -34.91 3.07 -76.19
C LYS A 93 -33.63 2.53 -75.57
N VAL A 94 -32.75 3.44 -75.18
CA VAL A 94 -31.49 3.09 -74.56
C VAL A 94 -31.61 3.23 -73.04
N ALA A 95 -31.04 2.30 -72.29
CA ALA A 95 -30.92 2.40 -70.85
C ALA A 95 -29.50 2.02 -70.37
N ALA A 96 -29.09 2.61 -69.25
CA ALA A 96 -27.87 2.23 -68.56
C ALA A 96 -28.15 2.11 -67.07
N LEU A 97 -27.68 1.00 -66.48
CA LEU A 97 -27.69 0.79 -65.04
C LEU A 97 -26.36 1.29 -64.49
N GLY A 98 -26.42 2.30 -63.62
CA GLY A 98 -25.20 2.94 -63.13
C GLY A 98 -24.35 2.08 -62.20
N SER A 99 -23.23 2.64 -61.80
CA SER A 99 -22.29 2.07 -60.84
C SER A 99 -22.93 1.85 -59.46
N ASP A 100 -22.26 1.08 -58.61
CA ASP A 100 -22.72 0.86 -57.24
C ASP A 100 -22.75 2.18 -56.45
N LEU A 101 -23.74 2.29 -55.57
CA LEU A 101 -23.96 3.51 -54.79
C LEU A 101 -22.88 3.63 -53.71
N HIS A 102 -22.23 4.79 -53.66
CA HIS A 102 -21.24 5.08 -52.63
C HIS A 102 -21.82 6.05 -51.61
N ILE A 103 -21.87 5.64 -50.34
CA ILE A 103 -22.31 6.49 -49.23
C ILE A 103 -21.09 7.01 -48.46
N GLU A 104 -20.97 8.31 -48.36
CA GLU A 104 -19.88 9.03 -47.70
C GLU A 104 -20.41 9.91 -46.56
N MET A 105 -19.67 9.98 -45.44
CA MET A 105 -19.97 10.90 -44.33
C MET A 105 -19.29 12.25 -44.59
N LYS A 106 -20.08 13.31 -44.82
CA LYS A 106 -19.59 14.64 -45.17
C LYS A 106 -19.23 15.54 -43.98
N GLY A 107 -19.76 15.26 -42.78
CA GLY A 107 -19.44 16.01 -41.56
C GLY A 107 -20.59 16.09 -40.56
N HIS A 108 -20.39 16.90 -39.52
CA HIS A 108 -21.37 17.15 -38.45
C HIS A 108 -21.83 18.61 -38.49
N GLU A 109 -23.15 18.83 -38.57
CA GLU A 109 -23.77 20.16 -38.61
C GLU A 109 -25.09 20.11 -37.82
N ASP A 110 -25.39 21.14 -37.01
CA ASP A 110 -26.60 21.24 -36.18
C ASP A 110 -26.93 20.01 -35.32
N GLY A 111 -25.89 19.32 -34.80
CA GLY A 111 -26.05 18.12 -33.98
C GLY A 111 -26.45 16.86 -34.75
N GLY A 112 -26.53 16.93 -36.08
CA GLY A 112 -26.73 15.78 -36.98
C GLY A 112 -25.48 15.42 -37.79
N ILE A 113 -25.56 14.32 -38.51
CA ILE A 113 -24.52 13.82 -39.42
C ILE A 113 -25.01 13.99 -40.86
N HIS A 114 -24.19 14.64 -41.69
CA HIS A 114 -24.42 14.75 -43.12
C HIS A 114 -23.89 13.53 -43.86
N LEU A 115 -24.77 12.87 -44.59
CA LEU A 115 -24.45 11.78 -45.50
C LEU A 115 -24.58 12.25 -46.94
N GLY A 116 -23.69 11.79 -47.81
CA GLY A 116 -23.77 11.93 -49.25
C GLY A 116 -23.87 10.56 -49.91
N CYS A 117 -24.74 10.40 -50.90
CA CYS A 117 -24.84 9.22 -51.76
C CYS A 117 -24.53 9.63 -53.19
N THR A 118 -23.58 8.94 -53.83
CA THR A 118 -23.13 9.22 -55.20
C THR A 118 -23.20 7.97 -56.07
N SER A 119 -23.57 8.14 -57.34
CA SER A 119 -23.54 7.09 -58.35
C SER A 119 -23.50 7.69 -59.77
N THR A 120 -22.88 6.98 -60.70
CA THR A 120 -22.56 7.45 -62.06
C THR A 120 -23.00 6.43 -63.12
N GLY A 121 -23.12 6.84 -64.39
CA GLY A 121 -23.38 5.92 -65.49
C GLY A 121 -24.86 5.57 -65.72
N TRP A 122 -25.80 6.43 -65.30
CA TRP A 122 -27.23 6.16 -65.44
C TRP A 122 -27.82 6.73 -66.73
N TYR A 123 -28.72 6.00 -67.38
CA TYR A 123 -29.50 6.55 -68.49
C TYR A 123 -30.87 5.86 -68.59
N PRO A 124 -31.97 6.61 -68.82
CA PRO A 124 -32.08 8.07 -68.80
C PRO A 124 -31.95 8.61 -67.36
N GLN A 125 -32.28 9.88 -67.12
CA GLN A 125 -32.16 10.50 -65.79
C GLN A 125 -32.84 9.64 -64.70
N PRO A 126 -32.09 9.18 -63.68
CA PRO A 126 -32.64 8.28 -62.67
C PRO A 126 -33.34 9.05 -61.54
N GLN A 127 -34.12 8.33 -60.73
CA GLN A 127 -34.79 8.87 -59.54
C GLN A 127 -34.04 8.44 -58.27
N ILE A 128 -33.46 9.40 -57.53
CA ILE A 128 -32.76 9.16 -56.26
C ILE A 128 -33.64 9.50 -55.06
N GLN A 129 -33.70 8.61 -54.08
CA GLN A 129 -34.48 8.78 -52.86
C GLN A 129 -33.79 8.13 -51.66
N TRP A 130 -34.06 8.65 -50.46
CA TRP A 130 -33.59 8.06 -49.21
C TRP A 130 -34.77 7.49 -48.43
N ARG A 131 -34.59 6.29 -47.87
CA ARG A 131 -35.56 5.65 -46.97
C ARG A 131 -34.94 5.37 -45.61
N ASP A 132 -35.74 5.52 -44.57
CA ASP A 132 -35.41 5.00 -43.24
C ASP A 132 -35.60 3.47 -43.18
N ALA A 133 -35.27 2.88 -42.03
CA ALA A 133 -35.42 1.44 -41.78
C ALA A 133 -36.87 0.93 -41.86
N LYS A 134 -37.84 1.84 -41.68
CA LYS A 134 -39.29 1.55 -41.76
C LYS A 134 -39.82 1.75 -43.18
N GLY A 135 -38.96 2.08 -44.14
CA GLY A 135 -39.29 2.32 -45.54
C GLY A 135 -39.92 3.69 -45.81
N GLN A 136 -39.89 4.63 -44.86
CA GLN A 136 -40.42 5.98 -45.03
C GLN A 136 -39.42 6.89 -45.72
N ASN A 137 -39.92 7.78 -46.59
CA ASN A 137 -39.09 8.71 -47.34
C ASN A 137 -38.49 9.79 -46.43
N MET A 138 -37.19 10.03 -46.56
CA MET A 138 -36.46 11.02 -45.78
C MET A 138 -36.27 12.33 -46.57
N PRO A 139 -36.30 13.49 -45.89
CA PRO A 139 -36.12 14.79 -46.53
C PRO A 139 -34.64 14.98 -46.94
N ALA A 140 -34.31 14.52 -48.14
CA ALA A 140 -32.98 14.63 -48.73
C ALA A 140 -32.90 15.73 -49.79
N VAL A 141 -31.73 16.32 -49.93
CA VAL A 141 -31.44 17.34 -50.95
C VAL A 141 -30.72 16.65 -52.11
N ALA A 142 -31.35 16.58 -53.28
CA ALA A 142 -30.72 16.09 -54.49
C ALA A 142 -30.02 17.24 -55.23
N ALA A 143 -28.77 17.04 -55.61
CA ALA A 143 -28.07 17.97 -56.50
C ALA A 143 -28.61 17.82 -57.94
N PRO A 144 -28.53 18.88 -58.77
CA PRO A 144 -28.84 18.77 -60.19
C PRO A 144 -28.01 17.63 -60.83
N PRO A 145 -28.62 16.74 -61.64
CA PRO A 145 -27.87 15.67 -62.29
C PRO A 145 -26.77 16.24 -63.18
N ALA A 146 -25.54 15.77 -62.97
CA ALA A 146 -24.44 16.07 -63.87
C ALA A 146 -24.47 15.04 -65.02
N THR A 147 -24.11 15.45 -66.23
CA THR A 147 -23.97 14.52 -67.37
C THR A 147 -22.49 14.42 -67.72
N ASP A 148 -22.00 13.20 -67.96
CA ASP A 148 -20.63 12.98 -68.41
C ASP A 148 -20.46 13.20 -69.92
N GLY A 149 -19.21 13.09 -70.41
CA GLY A 149 -18.91 13.23 -71.83
C GLY A 149 -19.53 12.15 -72.74
N ALA A 150 -20.11 11.09 -72.16
CA ALA A 150 -20.80 10.00 -72.86
C ALA A 150 -22.33 10.13 -72.81
N GLY A 151 -22.87 11.19 -72.20
CA GLY A 151 -24.30 11.42 -72.08
C GLY A 151 -24.97 10.66 -70.92
N LEU A 152 -24.19 10.06 -70.01
CA LEU A 152 -24.70 9.34 -68.85
C LEU A 152 -24.81 10.26 -67.63
N TYR A 153 -25.84 10.05 -66.83
CA TYR A 153 -26.13 10.84 -65.64
C TYR A 153 -25.34 10.36 -64.41
N ALA A 154 -24.77 11.33 -63.71
CA ALA A 154 -24.22 11.21 -62.37
C ALA A 154 -25.14 11.94 -61.39
N VAL A 155 -25.57 11.23 -60.35
CA VAL A 155 -26.48 11.75 -59.34
C VAL A 155 -25.81 11.78 -57.98
N THR A 156 -26.11 12.84 -57.22
CA THR A 156 -25.64 13.02 -55.86
C THR A 156 -26.78 13.52 -55.00
N SER A 157 -26.96 12.92 -53.82
CA SER A 157 -27.95 13.37 -52.84
C SER A 157 -27.34 13.44 -51.45
N SER A 158 -27.71 14.47 -50.69
CA SER A 158 -27.33 14.66 -49.30
C SER A 158 -28.51 14.51 -48.34
N LEU A 159 -28.27 13.85 -47.21
CA LEU A 159 -29.24 13.64 -46.14
C LEU A 159 -28.62 14.05 -44.79
N MET A 160 -29.38 14.80 -43.97
CA MET A 160 -28.99 15.11 -42.60
C MET A 160 -29.73 14.18 -41.63
N VAL A 161 -28.99 13.41 -40.82
CA VAL A 161 -29.54 12.50 -39.81
C VAL A 161 -29.29 13.09 -38.42
N LYS A 162 -30.34 13.36 -37.63
CA LYS A 162 -30.23 14.00 -36.31
C LYS A 162 -30.21 13.04 -35.11
N SER A 163 -30.70 11.82 -35.29
CA SER A 163 -30.61 10.71 -34.32
C SER A 163 -31.05 9.44 -35.07
N SER A 164 -30.25 8.37 -35.05
CA SER A 164 -30.67 7.06 -35.57
C SER A 164 -31.21 6.21 -34.42
N SER A 165 -32.18 5.33 -34.68
CA SER A 165 -32.58 4.24 -33.76
C SER A 165 -31.59 3.05 -33.80
N GLY A 166 -30.43 3.23 -34.42
CA GLY A 166 -29.53 2.13 -34.82
C GLY A 166 -29.99 1.34 -36.06
N GLU A 167 -31.17 1.62 -36.62
CA GLU A 167 -31.79 0.79 -37.67
C GLU A 167 -31.31 1.10 -39.12
N GLY A 168 -30.40 2.06 -39.29
CA GLY A 168 -29.77 2.38 -40.58
C GLY A 168 -30.66 3.12 -41.58
N VAL A 169 -30.02 3.67 -42.62
CA VAL A 169 -30.68 4.43 -43.71
C VAL A 169 -30.24 3.88 -45.05
N SER A 170 -31.15 3.93 -46.03
CA SER A 170 -30.92 3.37 -47.36
C SER A 170 -31.06 4.45 -48.45
N CYS A 171 -30.04 4.56 -49.31
CA CYS A 171 -30.10 5.35 -50.54
C CYS A 171 -30.54 4.42 -51.69
N ILE A 172 -31.56 4.84 -52.45
CA ILE A 172 -32.16 4.05 -53.52
C ILE A 172 -32.16 4.89 -54.80
N ILE A 173 -31.61 4.34 -55.88
CA ILE A 173 -31.64 4.95 -57.22
C ILE A 173 -32.41 4.03 -58.18
N ARG A 174 -33.44 4.56 -58.83
CA ARG A 174 -34.33 3.82 -59.75
C ARG A 174 -34.16 4.28 -61.19
N ASN A 175 -33.98 3.32 -62.09
CA ASN A 175 -34.04 3.55 -63.53
C ASN A 175 -35.51 3.47 -64.02
N PRO A 176 -36.07 4.55 -64.60
CA PRO A 176 -37.48 4.60 -64.99
C PRO A 176 -37.82 3.73 -66.22
N LEU A 177 -36.85 3.39 -67.09
CA LEU A 177 -37.08 2.54 -68.26
C LEU A 177 -36.93 1.06 -67.92
N LEU A 178 -35.91 0.70 -67.15
CA LEU A 178 -35.65 -0.69 -66.75
C LEU A 178 -36.55 -1.14 -65.58
N ASN A 179 -37.15 -0.19 -64.87
CA ASN A 179 -37.84 -0.42 -63.60
C ASN A 179 -36.98 -1.18 -62.57
N GLN A 180 -35.66 -1.01 -62.64
CA GLN A 180 -34.68 -1.59 -61.72
C GLN A 180 -34.19 -0.54 -60.73
N GLU A 181 -33.96 -0.94 -59.49
CA GLU A 181 -33.42 -0.08 -58.44
C GLU A 181 -32.13 -0.66 -57.85
N LYS A 182 -31.16 0.22 -57.56
CA LYS A 182 -29.98 -0.12 -56.76
C LYS A 182 -30.09 0.56 -55.40
N THR A 183 -29.75 -0.19 -54.35
CA THR A 183 -29.87 0.26 -52.96
C THR A 183 -28.54 0.07 -52.23
N ALA A 184 -28.12 1.08 -51.48
CA ALA A 184 -27.03 1.00 -50.52
C ALA A 184 -27.53 1.39 -49.13
N GLN A 185 -27.11 0.66 -48.10
CA GLN A 185 -27.52 0.87 -46.72
C GLN A 185 -26.33 1.17 -45.83
N ILE A 186 -26.50 2.12 -44.89
CA ILE A 186 -25.51 2.45 -43.87
C ILE A 186 -26.19 2.51 -42.49
N SER A 187 -25.53 1.91 -41.49
CA SER A 187 -25.97 1.96 -40.09
C SER A 187 -24.96 2.77 -39.28
N ILE A 188 -25.43 3.85 -38.67
CA ILE A 188 -24.61 4.72 -37.82
C ILE A 188 -24.94 4.39 -36.37
N ALA A 189 -23.92 3.99 -35.62
CA ALA A 189 -24.05 3.72 -34.19
C ALA A 189 -24.29 5.03 -33.40
N ASP A 190 -25.11 4.95 -32.36
CA ASP A 190 -25.44 6.08 -31.48
C ASP A 190 -24.25 6.91 -30.94
N PRO A 191 -23.04 6.35 -30.67
CA PRO A 191 -21.92 7.13 -30.14
C PRO A 191 -21.39 8.22 -31.08
N PHE A 192 -21.69 8.16 -32.38
CA PHE A 192 -21.20 9.12 -33.38
C PHE A 192 -21.99 10.43 -33.39
N PHE A 193 -23.17 10.48 -32.76
CA PHE A 193 -23.88 11.73 -32.52
C PHE A 193 -23.22 12.42 -31.32
N ARG A 194 -22.58 13.57 -31.52
CA ARG A 194 -22.11 14.43 -30.42
C ARG A 194 -23.31 14.98 -29.66
N ARG A 195 -23.88 14.16 -28.79
CA ARG A 195 -24.81 14.63 -27.77
C ARG A 195 -23.96 15.47 -26.82
N ALA A 196 -24.12 16.79 -26.86
CA ALA A 196 -23.61 17.65 -25.80
C ALA A 196 -24.29 17.19 -24.52
N GLN A 197 -23.59 16.38 -23.72
CA GLN A 197 -24.23 15.78 -22.56
C GLN A 197 -24.36 16.86 -21.48
N PRO A 198 -25.57 17.18 -21.00
CA PRO A 198 -25.79 18.28 -20.04
C PRO A 198 -25.01 18.12 -18.73
N TRP A 199 -24.64 16.89 -18.37
CA TRP A 199 -23.83 16.63 -17.19
C TRP A 199 -22.48 17.34 -17.26
N ILE A 200 -21.83 17.43 -18.44
CA ILE A 200 -20.50 18.06 -18.56
C ILE A 200 -20.55 19.56 -18.18
N ALA A 201 -21.62 20.27 -18.53
CA ALA A 201 -21.85 21.65 -18.11
C ALA A 201 -22.17 21.75 -16.59
N ALA A 202 -22.92 20.78 -16.06
CA ALA A 202 -23.20 20.70 -14.62
C ALA A 202 -21.92 20.43 -13.81
N PHE A 203 -21.00 19.57 -14.29
CA PHE A 203 -19.72 19.31 -13.64
C PHE A 203 -18.73 20.47 -13.81
N ALA A 204 -18.75 21.20 -14.94
CA ALA A 204 -17.87 22.35 -15.15
C ALA A 204 -18.12 23.50 -14.14
N GLY A 205 -19.36 23.67 -13.67
CA GLY A 205 -19.70 24.67 -12.65
C GLY A 205 -19.64 24.15 -11.21
N THR A 206 -20.10 22.93 -10.97
CA THR A 206 -20.16 22.38 -9.59
C THR A 206 -18.81 21.88 -9.08
N LEU A 207 -17.96 21.32 -9.94
CA LEU A 207 -16.67 20.76 -9.51
C LEU A 207 -15.71 21.84 -8.96
N PRO A 208 -15.54 23.02 -9.59
CA PRO A 208 -14.69 24.08 -9.04
C PRO A 208 -15.22 24.63 -7.71
N VAL A 209 -16.55 24.80 -7.60
CA VAL A 209 -17.19 25.28 -6.35
C VAL A 209 -17.01 24.26 -5.23
N CYS A 210 -17.22 22.97 -5.51
CA CYS A 210 -16.96 21.90 -4.54
C CYS A 210 -15.48 21.84 -4.15
N LEU A 211 -14.55 21.98 -5.08
CA LEU A 211 -13.11 22.01 -4.78
C LEU A 211 -12.72 23.20 -3.91
N LEU A 212 -13.31 24.39 -4.15
CA LEU A 212 -13.09 25.57 -3.30
C LEU A 212 -13.68 25.39 -1.90
N LEU A 213 -14.87 24.79 -1.78
CA LEU A 213 -15.48 24.47 -0.49
C LEU A 213 -14.66 23.43 0.28
N LEU A 214 -14.14 22.39 -0.39
CA LEU A 214 -13.27 21.38 0.21
C LEU A 214 -11.92 21.97 0.62
N ALA A 215 -11.34 22.85 -0.18
CA ALA A 215 -10.11 23.57 0.18
C ALA A 215 -10.33 24.51 1.37
N GLY A 216 -11.46 25.23 1.40
CA GLY A 216 -11.84 26.09 2.53
C GLY A 216 -12.09 25.30 3.82
N ALA A 217 -12.82 24.18 3.73
CA ALA A 217 -13.03 23.28 4.86
C ALA A 217 -11.73 22.64 5.34
N GLY A 218 -10.87 22.20 4.41
CA GLY A 218 -9.54 21.68 4.72
C GLY A 218 -8.65 22.71 5.41
N TYR A 219 -8.66 23.97 4.94
CA TYR A 219 -7.95 25.08 5.57
C TYR A 219 -8.49 25.40 6.98
N PHE A 220 -9.81 25.39 7.15
CA PHE A 220 -10.44 25.63 8.45
C PHE A 220 -10.12 24.50 9.46
N LEU A 221 -10.19 23.24 9.02
CA LEU A 221 -9.80 22.09 9.84
C LEU A 221 -8.30 22.11 10.18
N TRP A 222 -7.45 22.51 9.23
CA TRP A 222 -6.03 22.70 9.46
C TRP A 222 -5.76 23.81 10.49
N LEU A 223 -6.47 24.93 10.39
CA LEU A 223 -6.34 26.05 11.34
C LEU A 223 -6.77 25.64 12.76
N GLN A 224 -7.90 24.94 12.87
CA GLN A 224 -8.39 24.38 14.14
C GLN A 224 -7.41 23.36 14.74
N ARG A 225 -6.82 22.50 13.90
CA ARG A 225 -5.82 21.53 14.34
C ARG A 225 -4.56 22.22 14.84
N LYS A 226 -4.09 23.25 14.14
CA LYS A 226 -2.92 24.05 14.53
C LYS A 226 -3.11 24.75 15.88
N GLU A 227 -4.28 25.32 16.13
CA GLU A 227 -4.59 25.94 17.43
C GLU A 227 -4.64 24.91 18.57
N LYS A 228 -5.22 23.73 18.33
CA LYS A 228 -5.25 22.64 19.31
C LYS A 228 -3.85 22.08 19.60
N GLU A 229 -3.01 21.94 18.59
CA GLU A 229 -1.61 21.53 18.76
C GLU A 229 -0.85 22.56 19.60
N ALA A 230 -1.01 23.86 19.34
CA ALA A 230 -0.38 24.91 20.17
C ALA A 230 -0.87 24.90 21.63
N LEU A 231 -2.17 24.70 21.86
CA LEU A 231 -2.74 24.58 23.20
C LEU A 231 -2.25 23.32 23.92
N PHE A 232 -2.12 22.21 23.21
CA PHE A 232 -1.58 20.96 23.75
C PHE A 232 -0.11 21.14 24.15
N MET A 233 0.72 21.72 23.28
CA MET A 233 2.12 22.01 23.60
C MET A 233 2.26 22.96 24.79
N GLN A 234 1.37 23.96 24.93
CA GLN A 234 1.37 24.83 26.12
C GLN A 234 0.97 24.06 27.39
N LYS A 235 0.01 23.15 27.28
CA LYS A 235 -0.42 22.32 28.41
C LYS A 235 0.68 21.36 28.84
N GLU A 236 1.33 20.70 27.90
CA GLU A 236 2.46 19.78 28.15
C GLU A 236 3.62 20.53 28.81
N ARG A 237 4.01 21.70 28.29
CA ARG A 237 5.05 22.53 28.93
C ARG A 237 4.64 22.99 30.34
N ALA A 238 3.37 23.37 30.55
CA ALA A 238 2.89 23.75 31.87
C ALA A 238 2.79 22.56 32.84
N GLU A 239 2.64 21.34 32.34
CA GLU A 239 2.67 20.10 33.10
C GLU A 239 4.11 19.71 33.45
N GLU A 240 5.04 19.79 32.49
CA GLU A 240 6.48 19.64 32.72
C GLU A 240 7.02 20.67 33.72
N GLU A 241 6.63 21.95 33.62
CA GLU A 241 6.97 23.01 34.58
C GLU A 241 6.42 22.71 35.99
N LYS A 242 5.24 22.08 36.08
CA LYS A 242 4.67 21.66 37.37
C LYS A 242 5.39 20.44 37.95
N GLU A 243 5.71 19.47 37.11
CA GLU A 243 6.45 18.26 37.51
C GLU A 243 7.87 18.60 37.97
N THR A 244 8.57 19.46 37.22
CA THR A 244 9.89 19.99 37.62
C THR A 244 9.81 20.77 38.93
N ALA A 245 8.86 21.68 39.09
CA ALA A 245 8.66 22.40 40.35
C ALA A 245 8.28 21.48 41.52
N ARG A 246 7.57 20.37 41.27
CA ARG A 246 7.28 19.35 42.28
C ARG A 246 8.53 18.56 42.64
N ALA A 247 9.33 18.15 41.65
CA ALA A 247 10.58 17.44 41.85
C ALA A 247 11.60 18.29 42.64
N GLU A 248 11.70 19.58 42.33
CA GLU A 248 12.53 20.53 43.09
C GLU A 248 12.09 20.64 44.56
N LYS A 249 10.78 20.73 44.83
CA LYS A 249 10.25 20.73 46.20
C LYS A 249 10.51 19.43 46.94
N GLU A 250 10.32 18.29 46.27
CA GLU A 250 10.61 16.96 46.85
C GLU A 250 12.11 16.81 47.11
N GLN A 251 12.97 17.31 46.22
CA GLN A 251 14.42 17.34 46.41
C GLN A 251 14.81 18.27 47.57
N GLU A 252 14.25 19.47 47.66
CA GLU A 252 14.47 20.39 48.78
C GLU A 252 14.06 19.76 50.11
N GLN A 253 12.93 19.04 50.13
CA GLN A 253 12.47 18.33 51.31
C GLN A 253 13.39 17.17 51.68
N ARG A 254 13.83 16.34 50.72
CA ARG A 254 14.83 15.31 50.97
C ARG A 254 16.13 15.90 51.51
N ILE A 255 16.61 17.00 50.93
CA ILE A 255 17.82 17.70 51.42
C ILE A 255 17.61 18.21 52.84
N LYS A 256 16.44 18.75 53.18
CA LYS A 256 16.11 19.17 54.56
C LYS A 256 16.13 17.99 55.52
N GLU A 257 15.50 16.87 55.16
CA GLU A 257 15.47 15.65 55.97
C GLU A 257 16.86 15.05 56.15
N THR A 258 17.66 14.97 55.08
CA THR A 258 19.07 14.53 55.14
C THR A 258 19.90 15.48 56.00
N LEU A 259 19.73 16.80 55.87
CA LEU A 259 20.43 17.77 56.69
C LEU A 259 20.03 17.66 58.16
N GLU A 260 18.76 17.43 58.46
CA GLU A 260 18.26 17.23 59.82
C GLU A 260 18.81 15.93 60.42
N TYR A 261 18.85 14.86 59.64
CA TYR A 261 19.49 13.60 59.99
C TYR A 261 20.99 13.78 60.25
N GLU A 262 21.72 14.41 59.35
CA GLU A 262 23.14 14.76 59.50
C GLU A 262 23.39 15.63 60.74
N LEU A 263 22.55 16.63 61.00
CA LEU A 263 22.62 17.45 62.21
C LEU A 263 22.37 16.63 63.47
N LYS A 264 21.42 15.69 63.43
CA LYS A 264 21.13 14.78 64.54
C LYS A 264 22.31 13.84 64.79
N TRP A 265 22.92 13.27 63.76
CA TRP A 265 24.12 12.43 63.87
C TRP A 265 25.34 13.21 64.31
N ARG A 266 25.53 14.43 63.80
CA ARG A 266 26.57 15.33 64.29
C ARG A 266 26.36 15.67 65.75
N LYS A 267 25.13 15.86 66.21
CA LYS A 267 24.82 16.06 67.63
C LYS A 267 25.18 14.82 68.45
N ILE A 268 24.88 13.62 67.97
CA ILE A 268 25.30 12.36 68.60
C ILE A 268 26.83 12.26 68.64
N GLN A 269 27.51 12.55 67.53
CA GLN A 269 28.98 12.58 67.46
C GLN A 269 29.58 13.65 68.36
N TYR A 270 28.95 14.83 68.48
CA TYR A 270 29.39 15.90 69.37
C TYR A 270 29.15 15.56 70.83
N MET A 271 28.04 14.88 71.17
CA MET A 271 27.80 14.32 72.51
C MET A 271 28.72 13.13 72.81
N ALA A 272 29.19 12.40 71.80
CA ALA A 272 30.22 11.37 71.96
C ALA A 272 31.62 11.98 72.12
N ARG A 273 31.88 13.15 71.50
CA ARG A 273 33.17 13.86 71.51
C ARG A 273 33.31 14.86 72.66
N GLY A 274 32.20 15.36 73.21
CA GLY A 274 32.14 16.33 74.30
C GLY A 274 31.71 15.67 75.60
N GLU A 275 32.68 15.54 76.51
CA GLU A 275 32.51 15.23 77.94
C GLU A 275 32.11 13.78 78.32
N LYS A 276 33.17 12.99 78.54
CA LYS A 276 33.36 11.94 79.57
C LYS A 276 32.18 11.02 79.94
N SER A 277 32.30 9.75 79.52
CA SER A 277 31.88 8.49 80.19
C SER A 277 30.38 8.29 80.53
N GLN A 278 29.62 9.32 80.91
CA GLN A 278 28.24 9.20 81.38
C GLN A 278 27.22 8.90 80.25
N ALA A 279 27.52 9.26 79.00
CA ALA A 279 26.61 9.02 77.89
C ALA A 279 26.65 7.59 77.34
N TYR A 280 27.75 6.84 77.53
CA TYR A 280 27.90 5.48 76.97
C TYR A 280 26.85 4.49 77.48
N PRO A 281 26.58 4.40 78.81
CA PRO A 281 25.51 3.57 79.34
C PRO A 281 24.12 3.99 78.87
N GLU A 282 23.91 5.29 78.62
CA GLU A 282 22.61 5.86 78.27
C GLU A 282 22.24 5.58 76.81
N TRP A 283 23.13 5.89 75.86
CA TRP A 283 22.81 5.67 74.44
C TRP A 283 22.78 4.18 74.08
N LYS A 284 23.64 3.35 74.68
CA LYS A 284 23.67 1.91 74.36
C LYS A 284 22.34 1.23 74.69
N LYS A 285 21.76 1.58 75.85
CA LYS A 285 20.46 1.08 76.29
C LYS A 285 19.28 1.72 75.55
N ALA A 286 19.44 2.96 75.08
CA ALA A 286 18.39 3.65 74.32
C ALA A 286 18.27 3.15 72.88
N LEU A 287 19.39 2.72 72.27
CA LEU A 287 19.45 2.40 70.83
C LEU A 287 19.51 0.90 70.53
N PHE A 288 20.09 0.10 71.43
CA PHE A 288 20.32 -1.34 71.22
C PHE A 288 19.70 -2.17 72.34
N GLN A 289 19.12 -3.31 71.97
CA GLN A 289 18.63 -4.30 72.91
C GLN A 289 19.81 -5.07 73.52
N ALA A 290 19.89 -5.15 74.85
CA ALA A 290 20.91 -5.93 75.52
C ALA A 290 20.70 -7.42 75.24
N ALA A 291 21.68 -8.05 74.57
CA ALA A 291 21.68 -9.46 74.28
C ALA A 291 22.34 -10.24 75.42
N ASP A 292 21.60 -11.20 75.96
CA ASP A 292 22.12 -12.10 76.98
C ASP A 292 22.85 -13.29 76.34
N VAL A 293 24.14 -13.12 76.04
CA VAL A 293 24.94 -14.10 75.30
C VAL A 293 25.48 -15.19 76.22
N ILE A 294 25.02 -16.42 76.00
CA ILE A 294 25.42 -17.65 76.71
C ILE A 294 26.15 -18.54 75.71
N LEU A 295 27.34 -19.05 76.05
CA LEU A 295 28.18 -19.88 75.17
C LEU A 295 27.60 -21.30 75.04
N ASP A 296 27.52 -21.82 73.81
CA ASP A 296 27.04 -23.17 73.54
C ASP A 296 28.19 -24.20 73.53
N PRO A 297 28.29 -25.10 74.53
CA PRO A 297 29.34 -26.13 74.59
C PRO A 297 29.30 -27.12 73.42
N ASN A 298 28.19 -27.26 72.72
CA ASN A 298 28.08 -28.12 71.53
C ASN A 298 28.81 -27.53 70.32
N THR A 299 29.05 -26.22 70.31
CA THR A 299 29.78 -25.53 69.24
C THR A 299 31.27 -25.42 69.51
N ALA A 300 31.66 -25.45 70.80
CA ALA A 300 33.03 -25.19 71.25
C ALA A 300 34.03 -26.22 70.72
N ASN A 301 35.15 -25.74 70.18
CA ASN A 301 36.26 -26.62 69.82
C ASN A 301 36.72 -27.46 71.04
N PRO A 302 37.08 -28.74 70.88
CA PRO A 302 37.47 -29.57 72.03
C PRO A 302 38.72 -29.11 72.81
N ILE A 303 39.53 -28.18 72.27
CA ILE A 303 40.62 -27.53 73.03
C ILE A 303 40.11 -26.43 73.97
N LEU A 304 38.85 -26.02 73.86
CA LEU A 304 38.24 -24.95 74.63
C LEU A 304 37.40 -25.51 75.78
N LEU A 305 37.56 -24.90 76.95
CA LEU A 305 36.79 -25.14 78.16
C LEU A 305 35.80 -24.00 78.32
N VAL A 306 34.51 -24.34 78.27
CA VAL A 306 33.41 -23.43 78.61
C VAL A 306 33.14 -23.59 80.11
N SER A 307 33.07 -22.48 80.84
CA SER A 307 32.75 -22.50 82.28
C SER A 307 31.32 -23.00 82.56
N ASP A 308 31.07 -23.40 83.80
CA ASP A 308 29.75 -23.92 84.22
C ASP A 308 28.62 -22.87 84.05
N ASP A 309 28.93 -21.58 84.19
CA ASP A 309 28.00 -20.48 83.95
C ASP A 309 27.83 -20.12 82.46
N GLN A 310 28.59 -20.78 81.58
CA GLN A 310 28.60 -20.59 80.14
C GLN A 310 28.94 -19.16 79.70
N ARG A 311 29.69 -18.40 80.49
CA ARG A 311 30.11 -17.02 80.16
C ARG A 311 31.60 -16.85 79.91
N SER A 312 32.40 -17.83 80.31
CA SER A 312 33.86 -17.74 80.24
C SER A 312 34.44 -18.85 79.37
N LEU A 313 35.55 -18.52 78.73
CA LEU A 313 36.29 -19.42 77.85
C LEU A 313 37.76 -19.52 78.27
N GLN A 314 38.21 -20.74 78.48
CA GLN A 314 39.63 -21.06 78.71
C GLN A 314 40.13 -22.04 77.66
N ARG A 315 41.44 -22.00 77.38
CA ARG A 315 42.08 -22.99 76.50
C ARG A 315 42.68 -24.08 77.38
N ALA A 316 42.28 -25.34 77.14
CA ALA A 316 42.90 -26.48 77.78
C ALA A 316 44.34 -26.70 77.30
N GLY A 317 45.14 -27.41 78.09
CA GLY A 317 46.47 -27.86 77.66
C GLY A 317 46.41 -28.94 76.58
N GLU A 318 45.37 -29.76 76.59
CA GLU A 318 45.14 -30.86 75.65
C GLU A 318 43.71 -30.88 75.13
N ARG A 319 43.52 -31.50 73.96
CA ARG A 319 42.21 -31.64 73.33
C ARG A 319 41.34 -32.61 74.14
N GLN A 320 40.15 -32.17 74.54
CA GLN A 320 39.19 -33.01 75.25
C GLN A 320 38.60 -34.09 74.35
N ASN A 321 38.21 -35.21 74.95
CA ASN A 321 37.50 -36.27 74.25
C ASN A 321 36.00 -35.95 74.18
N LEU A 322 35.61 -35.12 73.22
CA LEU A 322 34.22 -34.71 72.97
C LEU A 322 33.72 -35.26 71.63
N PRO A 323 32.40 -35.53 71.49
CA PRO A 323 31.83 -36.00 70.23
C PRO A 323 31.95 -34.94 69.13
N ASP A 324 32.24 -35.36 67.91
CA ASP A 324 32.32 -34.50 66.73
C ASP A 324 30.93 -34.28 66.11
N ASN A 325 30.02 -33.64 66.86
CA ASN A 325 28.69 -33.28 66.39
C ASN A 325 28.76 -32.16 65.33
N PRO A 326 27.82 -32.07 64.36
CA PRO A 326 27.88 -31.14 63.23
C PRO A 326 28.09 -29.66 63.60
N GLU A 327 27.55 -29.24 64.74
CA GLU A 327 27.59 -27.85 65.22
C GLU A 327 28.97 -27.46 65.76
N ARG A 328 29.82 -28.43 66.09
CA ARG A 328 31.13 -28.22 66.72
C ARG A 328 32.19 -27.77 65.72
N PHE A 329 32.91 -26.70 66.07
CA PHE A 329 34.14 -26.34 65.37
C PHE A 329 35.24 -27.37 65.66
N ASP A 330 35.75 -28.02 64.62
CA ASP A 330 36.78 -29.05 64.79
C ASP A 330 38.20 -28.48 64.78
N TRP A 331 38.42 -27.46 63.93
CA TRP A 331 39.69 -26.85 63.61
C TRP A 331 39.84 -25.48 64.26
N HIS A 332 38.92 -24.55 63.98
CA HIS A 332 38.97 -23.20 64.55
C HIS A 332 38.70 -23.23 66.05
N TYR A 333 39.48 -22.45 66.81
CA TYR A 333 39.30 -22.32 68.26
C TYR A 333 38.16 -21.34 68.56
N CYS A 334 36.97 -21.69 68.10
CA CYS A 334 35.76 -20.89 68.22
C CYS A 334 34.71 -21.57 69.09
N VAL A 335 33.83 -20.74 69.62
CA VAL A 335 32.59 -21.09 70.32
C VAL A 335 31.55 -20.03 69.95
N LEU A 336 30.28 -20.43 69.82
CA LEU A 336 29.18 -19.52 69.50
C LEU A 336 28.29 -19.29 70.73
N GLY A 337 27.52 -18.21 70.68
CA GLY A 337 26.39 -18.04 71.59
C GLY A 337 25.21 -18.95 71.21
N CYS A 338 24.37 -19.31 72.18
CA CYS A 338 23.21 -20.18 71.99
C CYS A 338 22.11 -19.58 71.09
N LYS A 339 22.06 -18.25 70.92
CA LYS A 339 21.02 -17.55 70.15
C LYS A 339 21.62 -16.83 68.94
N SER A 340 20.98 -16.98 67.78
CA SER A 340 21.25 -16.18 66.59
C SER A 340 20.31 -14.97 66.53
N PHE A 341 20.66 -13.99 65.70
CA PHE A 341 19.87 -12.78 65.45
C PHE A 341 19.52 -12.68 63.98
N THR A 342 18.26 -12.39 63.67
CA THR A 342 17.73 -12.28 62.29
C THR A 342 17.09 -10.93 61.98
N SER A 343 17.01 -10.03 62.97
CA SER A 343 16.46 -8.67 62.83
C SER A 343 16.79 -7.82 64.07
N GLY A 344 16.57 -6.50 63.98
CA GLY A 344 16.74 -5.55 65.07
C GLY A 344 18.17 -5.16 65.41
N ARG A 345 18.30 -4.40 66.50
CA ARG A 345 19.56 -3.85 67.04
C ARG A 345 19.91 -4.48 68.38
N HIS A 346 21.04 -5.17 68.45
CA HIS A 346 21.48 -5.92 69.64
C HIS A 346 22.88 -5.52 70.07
N TYR A 347 23.18 -5.61 71.37
CA TYR A 347 24.54 -5.42 71.86
C TYR A 347 24.90 -6.36 73.02
N TRP A 348 26.18 -6.72 73.13
CA TRP A 348 26.75 -7.43 74.27
C TRP A 348 28.17 -6.96 74.53
N GLU A 349 28.68 -7.21 75.73
CA GLU A 349 30.03 -6.82 76.13
C GLU A 349 30.84 -8.05 76.51
N VAL A 350 32.11 -8.08 76.08
CA VAL A 350 33.06 -9.15 76.37
C VAL A 350 34.23 -8.57 77.15
N GLU A 351 34.50 -9.15 78.31
CA GLU A 351 35.68 -8.82 79.10
C GLU A 351 36.88 -9.60 78.55
N VAL A 352 37.85 -8.87 78.02
CA VAL A 352 39.06 -9.43 77.40
C VAL A 352 40.26 -9.37 78.35
N GLY A 353 40.20 -8.52 79.37
CA GLY A 353 41.22 -8.41 80.41
C GLY A 353 42.60 -8.05 79.85
N ASP A 354 43.64 -8.68 80.39
CA ASP A 354 45.04 -8.56 79.97
C ASP A 354 45.47 -9.64 78.95
N ARG A 355 44.51 -10.35 78.33
CA ARG A 355 44.80 -11.43 77.39
C ARG A 355 45.54 -10.91 76.17
N LYS A 356 46.60 -11.61 75.78
CA LYS A 356 47.45 -11.26 74.64
C LYS A 356 46.95 -11.76 73.28
N GLU A 357 45.94 -12.62 73.29
CA GLU A 357 45.30 -13.15 72.09
C GLU A 357 43.81 -13.37 72.36
N TRP A 358 42.98 -12.78 71.50
CA TRP A 358 41.54 -12.97 71.48
C TRP A 358 40.95 -12.40 70.19
N HIS A 359 39.84 -12.97 69.73
CA HIS A 359 39.04 -12.45 68.62
C HIS A 359 37.56 -12.58 68.97
N VAL A 360 36.77 -11.54 68.72
CA VAL A 360 35.33 -11.49 68.99
C VAL A 360 34.58 -10.85 67.83
N GLY A 361 33.30 -11.17 67.70
CA GLY A 361 32.44 -10.62 66.67
C GLY A 361 31.23 -11.49 66.40
N VAL A 362 30.78 -11.50 65.15
CA VAL A 362 29.64 -12.28 64.69
C VAL A 362 30.01 -13.13 63.49
N CYS A 363 29.28 -14.22 63.29
CA CYS A 363 29.38 -15.03 62.08
C CYS A 363 27.98 -15.41 61.58
N ARG A 364 27.89 -15.80 60.30
CA ARG A 364 26.66 -16.40 59.77
C ARG A 364 26.42 -17.74 60.44
N GLU A 365 25.15 -18.16 60.51
CA GLU A 365 24.78 -19.45 61.09
C GLU A 365 25.35 -20.64 60.30
N ASN A 366 25.44 -20.49 58.98
CA ASN A 366 25.85 -21.52 58.02
C ASN A 366 27.35 -21.52 57.67
N VAL A 367 28.21 -20.97 58.53
CA VAL A 367 29.66 -21.02 58.32
C VAL A 367 30.18 -22.46 58.36
N GLU A 368 31.24 -22.73 57.58
CA GLU A 368 31.93 -24.02 57.59
C GLU A 368 32.61 -24.26 58.95
N ARG A 369 32.33 -25.41 59.57
CA ARG A 369 32.78 -25.74 60.95
C ARG A 369 33.74 -26.93 61.01
N LYS A 370 33.88 -27.68 59.91
CA LYS A 370 34.61 -28.97 59.87
C LYS A 370 35.96 -28.93 59.14
N CYS A 371 36.40 -27.77 58.70
CA CYS A 371 37.72 -27.62 58.11
C CYS A 371 38.26 -26.20 58.30
N TRP A 372 39.53 -26.02 57.98
CA TRP A 372 40.12 -24.69 57.99
C TRP A 372 39.60 -23.86 56.81
N ILE A 373 38.90 -22.78 57.14
CA ILE A 373 38.58 -21.67 56.24
C ILE A 373 39.15 -20.37 56.81
N LYS A 374 39.52 -19.43 55.95
CA LYS A 374 40.00 -18.13 56.41
C LYS A 374 38.83 -17.38 57.06
N MET A 375 38.96 -16.94 58.31
CA MET A 375 37.93 -16.14 58.98
C MET A 375 37.93 -14.74 58.37
N THR A 376 36.99 -14.49 57.45
CA THR A 376 36.82 -13.22 56.76
C THR A 376 35.34 -12.93 56.50
N PRO A 377 34.96 -11.68 56.19
CA PRO A 377 33.59 -11.33 55.83
C PRO A 377 33.03 -12.18 54.68
N GLU A 378 33.86 -12.50 53.68
CA GLU A 378 33.47 -13.32 52.52
C GLU A 378 33.06 -14.74 52.93
N ASN A 379 33.72 -15.29 53.96
CA ASN A 379 33.40 -16.58 54.55
C ASN A 379 32.38 -16.47 55.69
N GLY A 380 31.76 -15.29 55.87
CA GLY A 380 30.69 -15.05 56.82
C GLY A 380 31.14 -14.75 58.24
N PHE A 381 32.36 -14.25 58.46
CA PHE A 381 32.88 -13.84 59.77
C PHE A 381 33.19 -12.34 59.80
N TRP A 382 32.55 -11.60 60.71
CA TRP A 382 32.87 -10.20 60.99
C TRP A 382 33.45 -10.13 62.40
N THR A 383 34.77 -10.24 62.47
CA THR A 383 35.50 -10.37 63.74
C THR A 383 36.71 -9.46 63.77
N MET A 384 37.03 -8.97 64.96
CA MET A 384 38.26 -8.24 65.23
C MET A 384 38.89 -8.79 66.51
N GLY A 385 40.17 -8.52 66.70
CA GLY A 385 40.86 -9.05 67.86
C GLY A 385 42.25 -8.49 68.05
N LEU A 386 42.92 -9.09 69.03
CA LEU A 386 44.30 -8.85 69.38
C LEU A 386 45.12 -10.10 69.06
N SER A 387 46.24 -9.91 68.37
CA SER A 387 47.26 -10.93 68.17
C SER A 387 48.59 -10.44 68.74
N ASP A 388 49.44 -11.36 69.18
CA ASP A 388 50.82 -11.09 69.64
C ASP A 388 50.94 -9.99 70.72
N GLY A 389 49.87 -9.78 71.50
CA GLY A 389 49.83 -8.85 72.64
C GLY A 389 49.71 -7.36 72.32
N ASN A 390 49.96 -6.91 71.08
CA ASN A 390 49.80 -5.49 70.71
C ASN A 390 49.25 -5.25 69.28
N ASP A 391 48.98 -6.30 68.52
CA ASP A 391 48.54 -6.18 67.14
C ASP A 391 47.03 -6.34 67.01
N TYR A 392 46.33 -5.22 67.15
CA TYR A 392 44.88 -5.16 66.96
C TYR A 392 44.56 -5.20 65.48
N ARG A 393 43.69 -6.12 65.07
CA ARG A 393 43.35 -6.34 63.67
C ARG A 393 41.87 -6.66 63.49
N ALA A 394 41.30 -6.17 62.39
CA ALA A 394 40.09 -6.74 61.83
C ALA A 394 40.47 -7.92 60.93
N LEU A 395 39.74 -9.02 61.05
CA LEU A 395 39.95 -10.22 60.22
C LEU A 395 39.29 -10.05 58.84
N THR A 396 39.71 -9.02 58.11
CA THR A 396 39.35 -8.78 56.70
C THR A 396 40.38 -9.43 55.76
N ASP A 397 40.13 -9.41 54.45
CA ASP A 397 41.11 -9.82 53.45
C ASP A 397 41.52 -8.67 52.50
N PRO A 398 42.75 -8.12 52.62
CA PRO A 398 43.78 -8.43 53.61
C PRO A 398 43.43 -7.90 55.01
N ARG A 399 44.03 -8.51 56.04
CA ARG A 399 43.81 -8.11 57.45
C ARG A 399 44.08 -6.64 57.65
N THR A 400 43.13 -5.91 58.21
CA THR A 400 43.26 -4.47 58.45
C THR A 400 43.77 -4.21 59.85
N LYS A 401 44.89 -3.48 59.96
CA LYS A 401 45.49 -3.10 61.25
C LYS A 401 44.70 -1.96 61.90
N LEU A 402 44.45 -2.09 63.20
CA LEU A 402 43.75 -1.13 64.03
C LEU A 402 44.72 -0.41 64.96
N THR A 403 44.67 0.92 64.95
CA THR A 403 45.43 1.74 65.90
C THR A 403 44.57 2.01 67.12
N ILE A 404 44.84 1.29 68.21
CA ILE A 404 44.16 1.49 69.49
C ILE A 404 45.11 2.24 70.43
N ALA A 405 44.68 3.40 70.92
CA ALA A 405 45.51 4.24 71.80
C ALA A 405 45.77 3.59 73.15
N ASN A 406 44.76 2.93 73.73
CA ASN A 406 44.85 2.24 75.01
C ASN A 406 44.23 0.83 74.94
N PRO A 407 44.93 -0.23 75.38
CA PRO A 407 44.42 -1.60 75.37
C PRO A 407 43.08 -1.74 76.12
N PRO A 408 42.00 -2.20 75.46
CA PRO A 408 40.70 -2.37 76.11
C PRO A 408 40.72 -3.52 77.11
N GLN A 409 40.09 -3.33 78.27
CA GLN A 409 39.77 -4.43 79.20
C GLN A 409 38.42 -5.07 78.86
N LYS A 410 37.51 -4.28 78.27
CA LYS A 410 36.18 -4.71 77.83
C LYS A 410 35.87 -4.17 76.44
N VAL A 411 35.19 -5.00 75.64
CA VAL A 411 34.82 -4.73 74.25
C VAL A 411 33.31 -4.86 74.11
N GLY A 412 32.65 -3.80 73.65
CA GLY A 412 31.23 -3.85 73.28
C GLY A 412 31.05 -4.21 71.80
N ILE A 413 30.23 -5.23 71.52
CA ILE A 413 29.83 -5.63 70.17
C ILE A 413 28.41 -5.14 69.95
N PHE A 414 28.19 -4.41 68.86
CA PHE A 414 26.91 -3.84 68.47
C PHE A 414 26.53 -4.36 67.07
N LEU A 415 25.33 -4.93 66.95
CA LEU A 415 24.77 -5.49 65.73
C LEU A 415 23.51 -4.70 65.35
N ASP A 416 23.46 -4.17 64.13
CA ASP A 416 22.26 -3.60 63.51
C ASP A 416 21.95 -4.39 62.24
N TYR A 417 20.86 -5.15 62.24
CA TYR A 417 20.50 -6.05 61.13
C TYR A 417 19.74 -5.33 60.00
N GLU A 418 19.08 -4.20 60.29
CA GLU A 418 18.05 -3.60 59.42
C GLU A 418 18.53 -2.40 58.61
N THR A 419 19.69 -1.82 58.94
CA THR A 419 20.29 -0.77 58.11
C THR A 419 20.60 -1.33 56.73
N GLU A 420 19.79 -0.94 55.73
CA GLU A 420 20.00 -1.31 54.33
C GLU A 420 21.42 -0.97 53.87
N PRO A 421 22.03 -1.82 53.04
CA PRO A 421 23.32 -1.56 52.43
C PRO A 421 23.14 -0.55 51.32
N ASP A 422 23.18 0.73 51.67
CA ASP A 422 23.31 1.79 50.67
C ASP A 422 24.65 1.64 49.95
N LEU A 423 24.64 1.96 48.66
CA LEU A 423 25.75 1.87 47.72
C LEU A 423 27.12 2.14 48.37
N SER A 424 28.01 1.15 48.30
CA SER A 424 29.39 1.13 48.82
C SER A 424 29.56 1.12 50.34
N LEU A 425 30.21 0.04 50.81
CA LEU A 425 30.83 -0.17 52.12
C LEU A 425 29.97 -0.94 53.13
N GLU A 426 30.58 -2.02 53.61
CA GLU A 426 30.05 -3.06 54.48
C GLU A 426 29.47 -2.50 55.79
N THR A 427 28.44 -3.17 56.31
CA THR A 427 27.78 -2.94 57.61
C THR A 427 28.79 -2.52 58.71
N PRO A 428 28.60 -1.35 59.35
CA PRO A 428 29.50 -0.91 60.41
C PRO A 428 29.24 -1.67 61.71
N VAL A 429 30.19 -2.53 62.11
CA VAL A 429 30.32 -2.93 63.52
C VAL A 429 31.07 -1.80 64.23
N ALA A 430 30.35 -0.99 65.01
CA ALA A 430 30.96 0.00 65.88
C ALA A 430 31.47 -0.69 67.17
N LEU A 431 32.78 -0.68 67.40
CA LEU A 431 33.37 -1.15 68.65
C LEU A 431 33.62 0.03 69.60
N GLY A 432 33.06 -0.04 70.80
CA GLY A 432 33.47 0.80 71.93
C GLY A 432 34.34 -0.02 72.88
N SER A 433 35.50 0.52 73.27
CA SER A 433 36.30 0.02 74.40
C SER A 433 35.88 0.70 75.69
N ALA A 434 35.89 -0.03 76.81
CA ALA A 434 35.76 0.54 78.15
C ALA A 434 36.82 -0.07 79.09
N ASP A 435 37.42 0.76 79.95
CA ASP A 435 38.27 0.31 81.06
C ASP A 435 37.46 -0.03 82.33
N GLU A 436 38.14 -0.50 83.39
CA GLU A 436 37.51 -0.88 84.68
C GLU A 436 36.80 0.29 85.41
N ASN A 437 36.99 1.54 84.97
CA ASN A 437 36.28 2.72 85.49
C ASN A 437 35.27 3.32 84.50
N GLY A 438 35.00 2.65 83.37
CA GLY A 438 34.03 3.10 82.37
C GLY A 438 34.51 4.26 81.49
N GLU A 439 35.82 4.50 81.35
CA GLU A 439 36.36 5.43 80.35
C GLU A 439 36.54 4.76 78.97
N PRO A 440 36.07 5.39 77.88
CA PRO A 440 36.40 4.97 76.52
C PRO A 440 37.74 5.57 76.09
N GLN A 441 38.70 4.73 75.70
CA GLN A 441 40.09 5.15 75.49
C GLN A 441 40.68 4.88 74.09
N ALA A 442 39.87 4.57 73.07
CA ALA A 442 40.32 4.69 71.67
C ALA A 442 39.19 4.94 70.67
N GLU A 443 39.35 5.98 69.83
CA GLU A 443 38.66 6.11 68.54
C GLU A 443 39.18 5.02 67.60
N VAL A 444 38.39 3.97 67.32
CA VAL A 444 38.58 3.20 66.10
C VAL A 444 38.11 4.09 64.95
N LYS A 445 39.07 4.78 64.33
CA LYS A 445 38.84 5.44 63.05
C LYS A 445 38.39 4.35 62.07
N SER A 446 37.12 4.42 61.70
CA SER A 446 36.43 3.67 60.65
C SER A 446 37.35 2.81 59.78
N LEU A 447 37.14 1.48 59.80
CA LEU A 447 37.80 0.50 58.91
C LEU A 447 37.35 0.70 57.45
N LEU A 448 37.73 1.81 56.83
CA LEU A 448 37.49 2.08 55.42
C LEU A 448 38.83 2.42 54.77
N LEU A 449 39.30 1.57 53.85
CA LEU A 449 40.26 1.98 52.84
C LEU A 449 39.49 2.69 51.70
N PRO A 450 40.04 3.75 51.10
CA PRO A 450 39.44 4.40 49.93
C PRO A 450 39.68 3.56 48.67
N ALA A 451 38.65 3.33 47.87
CA ALA A 451 38.81 2.84 46.50
C ALA A 451 39.41 3.96 45.63
N ARG A 452 40.47 3.66 44.87
CA ARG A 452 40.97 4.53 43.78
C ARG A 452 40.07 4.35 42.55
N PRO A 453 39.73 5.43 41.83
CA PRO A 453 39.19 5.33 40.48
C PRO A 453 40.35 5.10 39.50
N GLU A 454 40.40 3.96 38.82
CA GLU A 454 41.27 3.81 37.64
C GLU A 454 40.58 4.36 36.40
N ALA A 455 41.35 5.16 35.68
CA ALA A 455 41.00 5.98 34.54
C ALA A 455 40.89 5.16 33.24
N GLU A 456 40.05 5.65 32.34
CA GLU A 456 40.12 5.33 30.92
C GLU A 456 41.46 5.80 30.32
N GLY A 457 42.04 5.01 29.40
CA GLY A 457 43.04 5.50 28.44
C GLY A 457 44.02 4.47 27.85
N LEU A 458 43.70 3.98 26.63
CA LEU A 458 44.53 3.53 25.47
C LEU A 458 45.96 2.95 25.69
N PHE A 459 46.42 1.86 25.04
CA PHE A 459 46.68 1.60 23.60
C PHE A 459 47.13 0.09 23.44
N PRO A 460 47.70 -0.42 22.31
CA PRO A 460 47.13 -0.81 21.00
C PRO A 460 47.41 -2.29 20.57
N ASN A 461 46.75 -2.74 19.49
CA ASN A 461 47.13 -3.76 18.48
C ASN A 461 48.15 -4.90 18.80
N SER A 462 47.74 -6.18 18.69
CA SER A 462 47.76 -6.99 17.45
C SER A 462 47.83 -8.52 17.68
N ASN A 463 47.19 -9.24 16.75
CA ASN A 463 47.48 -10.58 16.21
C ASN A 463 46.97 -11.89 16.87
N LYS A 464 46.04 -12.50 16.11
CA LYS A 464 45.96 -13.90 15.63
C LYS A 464 45.85 -15.04 16.66
N SER A 465 44.76 -15.79 16.58
CA SER A 465 44.70 -17.08 15.85
C SER A 465 43.32 -17.75 15.97
N GLN A 466 42.78 -18.15 14.81
CA GLN A 466 41.76 -19.22 14.65
C GLN A 466 42.42 -20.59 14.87
N PRO A 467 41.65 -21.65 15.18
CA PRO A 467 40.77 -22.30 14.19
C PRO A 467 39.29 -21.89 14.29
#